data_AF-A0A5J4RQV6-F1
#
_entry.id   AF-A0A5J4RQV6-F1
#
_cell.length_a   1.000
_cell.length_b   1.000
_cell.length_c   1.000
_cell.angle_alpha   90.00
_cell.angle_beta   90.00
_cell.angle_gamma   90.00
#
_symmetry.space_group_name_H-M   'P 1'
#
loop_
_entity.id
_entity.type
_entity.pdbx_description
1 polymer ?
#
loop_
_entity_poly.entity_id
_entity_poly.type
_entity_poly.pdbx_seq_one_letter_code
_entity_poly.pdbx_strand_id
1 'polypeptide(L)'
;KFDYELKDLHGNTSHCRFVVRGKPQPIQPVSYDEKYYLKWDEVNHINEPGLEMHIPKGGLYDNIPLNHTILIDSEAVSFTYQLHDERIPLQTYSDLYIGVRNKVATIDSAKYYVARMEKDGKATSLGGKYENGFVKTRVRELGAFTVKVDTVPPLITAVNPQRWRTTGSIVFKVEEKETDIHSYKGMIDGKYVPFSWEITTNRIVYKIGSHKIKKGIPHVIELVVTDECENEGKVSLTITL
;
A
#
# COMPACT_ATOMS: atom_id res chain seq x y z
N LYS A 1 32.44 26.26 -26.79
CA LYS A 1 31.89 27.28 -27.73
C LYS A 1 30.68 26.64 -28.36
N PHE A 2 29.52 27.30 -28.28
CA PHE A 2 28.26 26.78 -28.79
C PHE A 2 27.86 27.59 -30.02
N ASP A 3 27.29 26.92 -31.01
CA ASP A 3 26.76 27.52 -32.24
C ASP A 3 25.36 26.95 -32.44
N TYR A 4 24.35 27.81 -32.45
CA TYR A 4 22.97 27.44 -32.75
C TYR A 4 22.58 28.04 -34.10
N GLU A 5 22.14 27.19 -35.00
CA GLU A 5 21.54 27.60 -36.27
C GLU A 5 20.01 27.68 -36.09
N LEU A 6 19.45 28.85 -36.37
CA LEU A 6 18.02 29.12 -36.35
C LEU A 6 17.55 29.28 -37.79
N LYS A 7 16.57 28.48 -38.21
CA LYS A 7 16.01 28.52 -39.56
C LYS A 7 14.53 28.87 -39.53
N ASP A 8 14.12 29.86 -40.30
CA ASP A 8 12.71 30.23 -40.43
C ASP A 8 11.96 29.38 -41.48
N LEU A 9 10.63 29.54 -41.53
CA LEU A 9 9.75 28.84 -42.48
C LEU A 9 10.01 29.19 -43.95
N HIS A 10 10.65 30.32 -44.24
CA HIS A 10 11.02 30.74 -45.59
C HIS A 10 12.44 30.32 -45.97
N GLY A 11 13.14 29.60 -45.09
CA GLY A 11 14.45 29.03 -45.35
C GLY A 11 15.62 29.93 -44.97
N ASN A 12 15.39 31.11 -44.39
CA ASN A 12 16.47 31.98 -43.93
C ASN A 12 17.09 31.41 -42.67
N THR A 13 18.42 31.32 -42.65
CA THR A 13 19.19 30.79 -41.51
C THR A 13 20.00 31.90 -40.85
N SER A 14 20.01 31.91 -39.51
CA SER A 14 20.88 32.78 -38.70
C SER A 14 21.66 31.95 -37.70
N HIS A 15 22.94 32.26 -37.52
CA HIS A 15 23.81 31.58 -36.57
C HIS A 15 24.01 32.44 -35.33
N CYS A 16 23.67 31.89 -34.17
CA CYS A 16 23.94 32.49 -32.87
C CYS A 16 25.09 31.74 -32.20
N ARG A 17 26.25 32.39 -32.11
CA ARG A 17 27.43 31.85 -31.44
C ARG A 17 27.62 32.50 -30.10
N PHE A 18 27.72 31.66 -29.07
CA PHE A 18 28.07 32.14 -27.74
C PHE A 18 29.07 31.22 -27.05
N VAL A 19 29.75 31.78 -26.06
CA VAL A 19 30.74 31.08 -25.25
C VAL A 19 30.26 31.11 -23.82
N VAL A 20 29.93 29.95 -23.27
CA VAL A 20 29.71 29.81 -21.83
C VAL A 20 31.07 29.86 -21.16
N ARG A 21 31.30 30.87 -20.32
CA ARG A 21 32.48 30.96 -19.45
C ARG A 21 32.02 30.74 -18.02
N GLY A 22 32.27 29.53 -17.50
CA GLY A 22 32.05 29.27 -16.09
C GLY A 22 33.03 30.09 -15.24
N LYS A 23 32.55 30.66 -14.14
CA LYS A 23 33.40 31.16 -13.06
C LYS A 23 33.46 30.09 -11.97
N PRO A 24 34.63 29.78 -11.39
CA PRO A 24 34.69 28.94 -10.20
C PRO A 24 33.79 29.56 -9.12
N GLN A 25 32.75 28.83 -8.74
CA GLN A 25 31.88 29.20 -7.63
C GLN A 25 32.22 28.26 -6.48
N PRO A 26 32.48 28.78 -5.26
CA PRO A 26 32.62 27.93 -4.10
C PRO A 26 31.29 27.18 -3.91
N ILE A 27 31.36 25.86 -4.04
CA ILE A 27 30.26 24.99 -3.66
C ILE A 27 30.26 25.03 -2.13
N GLN A 28 29.21 25.60 -1.53
CA GLN A 28 29.08 25.49 -0.09
C GLN A 28 28.98 23.99 0.25
N PRO A 29 29.84 23.46 1.13
CA PRO A 29 29.64 22.11 1.60
C PRO A 29 28.25 22.07 2.24
N VAL A 30 27.38 21.21 1.73
CA VAL A 30 26.11 20.94 2.39
C VAL A 30 26.48 20.32 3.72
N SER A 31 26.26 21.06 4.81
CA SER A 31 26.40 20.53 6.16
C SER A 31 25.26 19.55 6.39
N TYR A 32 25.51 18.27 6.15
CA TYR A 32 24.65 17.19 6.62
C TYR A 32 25.28 16.57 7.86
N ASP A 33 24.43 16.21 8.81
CA ASP A 33 24.82 15.35 9.92
C ASP A 33 25.08 13.96 9.33
N GLU A 34 26.29 13.39 9.48
CA GLU A 34 26.66 12.09 8.90
C GLU A 34 25.71 10.97 9.34
N LYS A 35 25.06 11.11 10.51
CA LYS A 35 24.02 10.21 11.00
C LYS A 35 22.83 10.10 10.03
N TYR A 36 22.57 11.15 9.26
CA TYR A 36 21.44 11.28 8.35
C TYR A 36 21.88 11.28 6.88
N TYR A 37 22.97 10.59 6.55
CA TYR A 37 23.40 10.39 5.16
C TYR A 37 23.31 8.91 4.78
N LEU A 38 22.27 8.57 4.03
CA LEU A 38 22.06 7.19 3.58
C LEU A 38 22.91 6.91 2.35
N LYS A 39 23.68 5.83 2.38
CA LYS A 39 24.57 5.44 1.27
C LYS A 39 23.99 4.31 0.46
N TRP A 40 24.09 4.38 -0.86
CA TRP A 40 23.50 3.37 -1.74
C TRP A 40 24.20 2.01 -1.69
N ASP A 41 25.50 2.00 -1.38
CA ASP A 41 26.37 0.82 -1.41
C ASP A 41 26.63 0.19 -0.03
N GLU A 42 25.93 0.67 1.01
CA GLU A 42 25.99 0.18 2.39
C GLU A 42 24.59 -0.18 2.91
N VAL A 43 24.55 -0.92 4.03
CA VAL A 43 23.29 -1.12 4.77
C VAL A 43 23.05 0.16 5.59
N ASN A 44 21.83 0.69 5.52
CA ASN A 44 21.47 1.88 6.28
C ASN A 44 20.44 1.55 7.36
N HIS A 45 20.62 2.17 8.52
CA HIS A 45 19.73 2.05 9.65
C HIS A 45 19.21 3.44 10.02
N ILE A 46 17.89 3.60 10.03
CA ILE A 46 17.23 4.79 10.55
C ILE A 46 16.60 4.42 11.88
N ASN A 47 17.12 5.01 12.95
CA ASN A 47 16.68 4.74 14.31
C ASN A 47 16.26 6.06 14.97
N GLU A 48 14.95 6.18 15.18
CA GLU A 48 14.34 7.28 15.91
C GLU A 48 13.49 6.72 17.06
N PRO A 49 13.16 7.49 18.10
CA PRO A 49 12.35 7.00 19.20
C PRO A 49 11.00 6.44 18.72
N GLY A 50 10.84 5.12 18.73
CA GLY A 50 9.63 4.43 18.25
C GLY A 50 9.60 4.16 16.74
N LEU A 51 10.71 4.30 16.03
CA LEU A 51 10.87 3.93 14.62
C LEU A 51 12.23 3.25 14.41
N GLU A 52 12.19 2.13 13.71
CA GLU A 52 13.38 1.46 13.21
C GLU A 52 13.15 1.09 11.74
N MET A 53 14.09 1.46 10.86
CA MET A 53 14.05 1.09 9.45
C MET A 53 15.41 0.58 8.99
N HIS A 54 15.39 -0.52 8.25
CA HIS A 54 16.57 -1.20 7.74
C HIS A 54 16.51 -1.22 6.22
N ILE A 55 17.41 -0.45 5.59
CA ILE A 55 17.54 -0.40 4.14
C ILE A 55 18.75 -1.25 3.76
N PRO A 56 18.56 -2.37 3.05
CA PRO A 56 19.68 -3.21 2.67
C PRO A 56 20.56 -2.51 1.63
N LYS A 57 21.81 -2.98 1.53
CA LYS A 57 22.76 -2.55 0.49
C LYS A 57 22.14 -2.70 -0.91
N GLY A 58 22.30 -1.67 -1.74
CA GLY A 58 21.71 -1.61 -3.08
C GLY A 58 20.21 -1.33 -3.10
N GLY A 59 19.61 -0.98 -1.95
CA GLY A 59 18.23 -0.56 -1.86
C GLY A 59 17.98 0.87 -2.35
N LEU A 60 18.97 1.75 -2.26
CA LEU A 60 18.91 3.12 -2.78
C LEU A 60 19.56 3.18 -4.16
N TYR A 61 19.08 4.09 -5.01
CA TYR A 61 19.69 4.34 -6.32
C TYR A 61 20.92 5.25 -6.24
N ASP A 62 20.90 6.20 -5.31
CA ASP A 62 21.96 7.18 -5.06
C ASP A 62 22.08 7.42 -3.55
N ASN A 63 23.16 8.10 -3.14
CA ASN A 63 23.28 8.55 -1.75
C ASN A 63 22.25 9.65 -1.46
N ILE A 64 21.65 9.61 -0.27
CA ILE A 64 20.51 10.47 0.08
C ILE A 64 20.77 11.15 1.42
N PRO A 65 20.81 12.49 1.47
CA PRO A 65 20.70 13.20 2.74
C PRO A 65 19.27 13.04 3.26
N LEU A 66 19.10 12.31 4.34
CA LEU A 66 17.82 12.09 4.98
C LEU A 66 17.32 13.39 5.61
N ASN A 67 16.21 13.92 5.07
CA ASN A 67 15.41 14.92 5.77
C ASN A 67 14.28 14.21 6.50
N HIS A 68 14.33 14.17 7.83
CA HIS A 68 13.29 13.52 8.63
C HIS A 68 12.60 14.49 9.59
N THR A 69 11.33 14.23 9.86
CA THR A 69 10.51 14.98 10.81
C THR A 69 9.59 14.01 11.54
N ILE A 70 9.45 14.17 12.86
CA ILE A 70 8.55 13.38 13.69
C ILE A 70 7.38 14.28 14.08
N LEU A 71 6.19 13.93 13.63
CA LEU A 71 4.95 14.61 13.99
C LEU A 71 4.30 13.88 15.16
N ILE A 72 4.16 14.59 16.26
CA ILE A 72 3.60 14.09 17.51
C ILE A 72 2.12 14.45 17.57
N ASP A 73 1.28 13.43 17.64
CA ASP A 73 -0.13 13.53 17.96
C ASP A 73 -0.37 12.68 19.21
N SER A 74 -0.89 13.30 20.28
CA SER A 74 -1.12 12.63 21.56
C SER A 74 -2.28 11.65 21.53
N GLU A 75 -3.21 11.81 20.59
CA GLU A 75 -4.40 10.95 20.46
C GLU A 75 -4.14 9.77 19.50
N ALA A 76 -3.17 9.91 18.60
CA ALA A 76 -2.77 8.85 17.68
C ALA A 76 -2.10 7.67 18.39
N VAL A 77 -2.23 6.48 17.80
CA VAL A 77 -1.64 5.24 18.35
C VAL A 77 -0.12 5.17 18.18
N SER A 78 0.44 5.95 17.25
CA SER A 78 1.87 6.16 17.06
C SER A 78 2.14 7.60 16.58
N PHE A 79 3.43 7.98 16.56
CA PHE A 79 3.85 9.17 15.82
C PHE A 79 3.74 8.95 14.31
N THR A 80 3.77 10.05 13.56
CA THR A 80 4.00 10.02 12.13
C THR A 80 5.46 10.37 11.84
N TYR A 81 6.16 9.49 11.15
CA TYR A 81 7.56 9.65 10.79
C TYR A 81 7.65 9.99 9.31
N GLN A 82 7.98 11.23 9.00
CA GLN A 82 8.33 11.66 7.66
C GLN A 82 9.82 11.42 7.46
N LEU A 83 10.18 10.47 6.61
CA LEU A 83 11.57 10.12 6.30
C LEU A 83 12.11 10.81 5.04
N HIS A 84 11.27 11.60 4.37
CA HIS A 84 11.67 12.53 3.33
C HIS A 84 10.46 13.42 2.95
N ASP A 85 10.70 14.61 2.37
CA ASP A 85 9.63 15.52 1.90
C ASP A 85 8.91 15.02 0.65
N GLU A 86 9.60 14.17 -0.11
CA GLU A 86 9.12 13.54 -1.33
C GLU A 86 9.37 12.05 -1.29
N ARG A 87 8.60 11.30 -2.07
CA ARG A 87 8.79 9.86 -2.15
C ARG A 87 10.08 9.54 -2.85
N ILE A 88 10.89 8.72 -2.20
CA ILE A 88 12.10 8.19 -2.79
C ILE A 88 11.88 6.69 -2.96
N PRO A 89 11.77 6.18 -4.20
CA PRO A 89 11.63 4.75 -4.42
C PRO A 89 12.91 4.01 -4.02
N LEU A 90 12.73 2.79 -3.51
CA LEU A 90 13.78 1.86 -3.16
C LEU A 90 13.74 0.68 -4.13
N GLN A 91 14.91 0.24 -4.57
CA GLN A 91 15.09 -0.90 -5.47
C GLN A 91 14.66 -2.22 -4.80
N THR A 92 14.83 -2.32 -3.47
CA THR A 92 14.52 -3.51 -2.68
C THR A 92 13.55 -3.19 -1.54
N TYR A 93 12.89 -4.23 -1.03
CA TYR A 93 12.14 -4.07 0.22
C TYR A 93 13.08 -3.73 1.38
N SER A 94 12.63 -2.81 2.22
CA SER A 94 13.27 -2.40 3.46
C SER A 94 12.32 -2.73 4.61
N ASP A 95 12.86 -3.30 5.69
CA ASP A 95 12.06 -3.61 6.87
C ASP A 95 11.79 -2.32 7.65
N LEU A 96 10.53 -2.10 8.03
CA LEU A 96 10.06 -0.92 8.76
C LEU A 96 9.32 -1.37 10.01
N TYR A 97 9.67 -0.78 11.15
CA TYR A 97 9.09 -1.06 12.45
C TYR A 97 8.63 0.25 13.07
N ILE A 98 7.35 0.34 13.43
CA ILE A 98 6.80 1.53 14.10
C ILE A 98 6.18 1.12 15.43
N GLY A 99 6.63 1.75 16.50
CA GLY A 99 6.18 1.51 17.86
C GLY A 99 4.77 2.05 18.10
N VAL A 100 3.91 1.20 18.68
CA VAL A 100 2.58 1.57 19.16
C VAL A 100 2.72 2.11 20.58
N ARG A 101 2.36 3.39 20.78
CA ARG A 101 2.53 4.11 22.05
C ARG A 101 1.24 4.12 22.86
N ASN A 102 0.15 4.53 22.23
CA ASN A 102 -1.17 4.63 22.87
C ASN A 102 -2.00 3.38 22.53
N LYS A 103 -1.59 2.23 23.06
CA LYS A 103 -2.34 0.99 22.85
C LYS A 103 -3.71 1.09 23.52
N VAL A 104 -4.76 0.83 22.75
CA VAL A 104 -6.13 0.82 23.26
C VAL A 104 -6.39 -0.58 23.80
N ALA A 105 -6.66 -0.69 25.11
CA ALA A 105 -6.74 -1.98 25.80
C ALA A 105 -7.82 -2.93 25.23
N THR A 106 -8.86 -2.40 24.60
CA THR A 106 -9.96 -3.16 24.00
C THR A 106 -9.70 -3.61 22.57
N ILE A 107 -8.62 -3.16 21.93
CA ILE A 107 -8.32 -3.43 20.53
C ILE A 107 -7.27 -4.54 20.44
N ASP A 108 -7.58 -5.56 19.64
CA ASP A 108 -6.64 -6.65 19.35
C ASP A 108 -5.41 -6.10 18.60
N SER A 109 -4.23 -6.63 18.95
CA SER A 109 -2.99 -6.39 18.22
C SER A 109 -3.07 -6.63 16.71
N ALA A 110 -3.93 -7.54 16.24
CA ALA A 110 -4.14 -7.82 14.82
C ALA A 110 -4.75 -6.63 14.07
N LYS A 111 -5.38 -5.68 14.77
CA LYS A 111 -6.05 -4.51 14.18
C LYS A 111 -5.10 -3.38 13.82
N TYR A 112 -3.83 -3.46 14.20
CA TYR A 112 -2.84 -2.42 13.93
C TYR A 112 -2.12 -2.67 12.61
N TYR A 113 -2.07 -1.65 11.75
CA TYR A 113 -1.35 -1.69 10.49
C TYR A 113 -0.52 -0.43 10.29
N VAL A 114 0.55 -0.53 9.48
CA VAL A 114 1.31 0.64 9.05
C VAL A 114 0.59 1.27 7.86
N ALA A 115 0.37 2.58 7.96
CA ALA A 115 -0.17 3.39 6.89
C ALA A 115 0.89 4.37 6.38
N ARG A 116 0.92 4.52 5.06
CA ARG A 116 1.66 5.60 4.41
C ARG A 116 0.78 6.83 4.28
N MET A 117 1.29 7.97 4.70
CA MET A 117 0.62 9.26 4.61
C MET A 117 0.99 9.98 3.31
N GLU A 118 -0.02 10.49 2.62
CA GLU A 118 0.09 11.35 1.46
C GLU A 118 0.13 12.83 1.87
N LYS A 119 0.63 13.69 0.97
CA LYS A 119 0.64 15.16 1.20
C LYS A 119 -0.76 15.75 1.34
N ASP A 120 -1.78 15.11 0.75
CA ASP A 120 -3.18 15.52 0.85
C ASP A 120 -3.88 14.98 2.11
N GLY A 121 -3.14 14.32 3.00
CA GLY A 121 -3.64 13.74 4.25
C GLY A 121 -4.29 12.36 4.10
N LYS A 122 -4.40 11.82 2.87
CA LYS A 122 -4.85 10.44 2.68
C LYS A 122 -3.84 9.45 3.24
N ALA A 123 -4.37 8.31 3.67
CA ALA A 123 -3.56 7.19 4.14
C ALA A 123 -3.76 6.00 3.21
N THR A 124 -2.68 5.31 2.87
CA THR A 124 -2.72 4.02 2.17
C THR A 124 -2.19 2.96 3.12
N SER A 125 -2.93 1.86 3.30
CA SER A 125 -2.43 0.72 4.08
C SER A 125 -1.19 0.11 3.41
N LEU A 126 -0.20 -0.22 4.23
CA LEU A 126 0.96 -1.03 3.88
C LEU A 126 0.92 -2.37 4.65
N GLY A 127 -0.23 -2.69 5.25
CA GLY A 127 -0.41 -3.83 6.15
C GLY A 127 0.61 -3.83 7.29
N GLY A 128 1.06 -5.03 7.63
CA GLY A 128 2.06 -5.25 8.67
C GLY A 128 1.52 -6.08 9.81
N LYS A 129 2.43 -6.51 10.68
CA LYS A 129 2.11 -7.40 11.79
C LYS A 129 2.61 -6.81 13.09
N TYR A 130 1.74 -6.79 14.08
CA TYR A 130 2.10 -6.38 15.42
C TYR A 130 2.94 -7.45 16.13
N GLU A 131 4.14 -7.09 16.58
CA GLU A 131 5.06 -7.93 17.33
C GLU A 131 5.80 -7.07 18.36
N ASN A 132 5.72 -7.46 19.64
CA ASN A 132 6.49 -6.85 20.74
C ASN A 132 6.38 -5.31 20.87
N GLY A 133 5.20 -4.73 20.65
CA GLY A 133 5.00 -3.28 20.75
C GLY A 133 5.25 -2.50 19.46
N PHE A 134 5.68 -3.17 18.39
CA PHE A 134 5.90 -2.58 17.09
C PHE A 134 4.97 -3.21 16.05
N VAL A 135 4.58 -2.44 15.04
CA VAL A 135 4.02 -2.98 13.80
C VAL A 135 5.15 -3.06 12.78
N LYS A 136 5.43 -4.28 12.31
CA LYS A 136 6.45 -4.58 11.31
C LYS A 136 5.83 -4.66 9.93
N THR A 137 6.37 -3.94 8.96
CA THR A 137 6.03 -4.08 7.54
C THR A 137 7.28 -4.00 6.66
N ARG A 138 7.09 -4.14 5.35
CA ARG A 138 8.14 -3.96 4.33
C ARG A 138 7.73 -2.90 3.33
N VAL A 139 8.59 -1.92 3.13
CA VAL A 139 8.35 -0.79 2.23
C VAL A 139 9.35 -0.76 1.09
N ARG A 140 8.96 -0.14 -0.03
CA ARG A 140 9.82 0.09 -1.21
C ARG A 140 10.01 1.57 -1.51
N GLU A 141 9.84 2.41 -0.50
CA GLU A 141 10.02 3.84 -0.62
C GLU A 141 10.30 4.46 0.74
N LEU A 142 11.00 5.60 0.74
CA LEU A 142 10.98 6.56 1.85
C LEU A 142 9.78 7.48 1.68
N GLY A 143 9.13 7.81 2.78
CA GLY A 143 7.94 8.66 2.80
C GLY A 143 7.51 8.94 4.24
N ALA A 144 6.23 9.28 4.41
CA ALA A 144 5.64 9.49 5.72
C ALA A 144 4.86 8.25 6.17
N PHE A 145 5.16 7.74 7.35
CA PHE A 145 4.56 6.51 7.88
C PHE A 145 4.01 6.71 9.28
N THR A 146 2.90 6.03 9.58
CA THR A 146 2.25 6.00 10.89
C THR A 146 1.59 4.64 11.10
N VAL A 147 1.15 4.34 12.31
CA VAL A 147 0.29 3.20 12.62
C VAL A 147 -1.15 3.67 12.72
N LYS A 148 -2.05 2.90 12.09
CA LYS A 148 -3.50 3.07 12.19
C LYS A 148 -4.14 1.79 12.69
N VAL A 149 -5.45 1.87 12.96
CA VAL A 149 -6.23 0.76 13.48
C VAL A 149 -7.43 0.53 12.59
N ASP A 150 -7.62 -0.69 12.12
CA ASP A 150 -8.79 -1.11 11.35
C ASP A 150 -9.61 -2.14 12.14
N THR A 151 -10.88 -1.83 12.38
CA THR A 151 -11.84 -2.68 13.10
C THR A 151 -13.10 -2.97 12.29
N VAL A 152 -13.13 -2.52 11.03
CA VAL A 152 -14.34 -2.56 10.21
C VAL A 152 -14.24 -3.74 9.25
N PRO A 153 -15.15 -4.73 9.33
CA PRO A 153 -15.11 -5.86 8.42
C PRO A 153 -15.48 -5.48 6.98
N PRO A 154 -14.93 -6.20 5.98
CA PRO A 154 -15.29 -6.03 4.58
C PRO A 154 -16.79 -6.17 4.34
N LEU A 155 -17.35 -5.29 3.52
CA LEU A 155 -18.76 -5.37 3.12
C LEU A 155 -18.93 -6.30 1.91
N ILE A 156 -19.74 -7.34 2.07
CA ILE A 156 -20.03 -8.31 1.01
C ILE A 156 -21.47 -8.14 0.52
N THR A 157 -21.64 -7.86 -0.77
CA THR A 157 -22.97 -7.68 -1.39
C THR A 157 -23.18 -8.66 -2.54
N ALA A 158 -24.29 -9.39 -2.53
CA ALA A 158 -24.68 -10.25 -3.66
C ALA A 158 -25.13 -9.42 -4.87
N VAL A 159 -24.55 -9.67 -6.03
CA VAL A 159 -24.83 -8.92 -7.27
C VAL A 159 -25.90 -9.65 -8.07
N ASN A 160 -27.11 -9.07 -8.12
CA ASN A 160 -28.25 -9.57 -8.88
C ASN A 160 -28.51 -11.09 -8.69
N PRO A 161 -28.69 -11.58 -7.44
CA PRO A 161 -28.84 -13.00 -7.15
C PRO A 161 -29.93 -13.69 -7.96
N GLN A 162 -31.03 -12.99 -8.24
CA GLN A 162 -32.15 -13.48 -9.06
C GLN A 162 -31.76 -13.90 -10.48
N ARG A 163 -30.61 -13.44 -10.99
CA ARG A 163 -30.09 -13.79 -12.31
C ARG A 163 -29.05 -14.91 -12.29
N TRP A 164 -28.58 -15.38 -11.13
CA TRP A 164 -27.48 -16.37 -11.07
C TRP A 164 -27.81 -17.68 -11.78
N ARG A 165 -29.08 -18.11 -11.74
CA ARG A 165 -29.55 -19.29 -12.49
C ARG A 165 -29.46 -19.10 -14.01
N THR A 166 -29.83 -17.91 -14.52
CA THR A 166 -29.83 -17.63 -15.96
C THR A 166 -28.44 -17.28 -16.48
N THR A 167 -27.61 -16.60 -15.69
CA THR A 167 -26.21 -16.27 -16.04
C THR A 167 -25.25 -17.42 -15.77
N GLY A 168 -25.64 -18.41 -14.97
CA GLY A 168 -24.79 -19.52 -14.55
C GLY A 168 -23.60 -19.07 -13.69
N SER A 169 -23.70 -17.92 -13.02
CA SER A 169 -22.60 -17.34 -12.23
C SER A 169 -23.12 -16.75 -10.93
N ILE A 170 -22.53 -17.16 -9.81
CA ILE A 170 -22.73 -16.55 -8.49
C ILE A 170 -21.70 -15.43 -8.36
N VAL A 171 -22.16 -14.22 -8.04
CA VAL A 171 -21.32 -13.01 -8.04
C VAL A 171 -21.55 -12.21 -6.77
N PHE A 172 -20.47 -11.97 -6.03
CA PHE A 172 -20.44 -11.06 -4.90
C PHE A 172 -19.53 -9.88 -5.23
N LYS A 173 -19.91 -8.68 -4.78
CA LYS A 173 -19.04 -7.51 -4.74
C LYS A 173 -18.50 -7.37 -3.32
N VAL A 174 -17.22 -7.09 -3.20
CA VAL A 174 -16.56 -6.82 -1.92
C VAL A 174 -16.13 -5.36 -1.90
N GLU A 175 -16.44 -4.67 -0.82
CA GLU A 175 -16.00 -3.30 -0.57
C GLU A 175 -15.22 -3.26 0.75
N GLU A 176 -13.99 -2.77 0.67
CA GLU A 176 -13.08 -2.58 1.79
C GLU A 176 -12.69 -1.08 1.86
N LYS A 177 -12.54 -0.55 3.07
CA LYS A 177 -12.37 0.89 3.33
C LYS A 177 -10.97 1.27 3.76
N GLU A 178 -10.31 0.44 4.55
CA GLU A 178 -9.07 0.83 5.24
C GLU A 178 -7.87 0.00 4.80
N THR A 179 -8.02 -1.32 4.81
CA THR A 179 -6.92 -2.25 4.50
C THR A 179 -7.16 -3.00 3.19
N ASP A 180 -6.31 -3.96 2.86
CA ASP A 180 -6.51 -4.82 1.70
C ASP A 180 -7.18 -6.14 2.13
N ILE A 181 -7.72 -6.88 1.16
CA ILE A 181 -8.31 -8.20 1.40
C ILE A 181 -7.21 -9.25 1.49
N HIS A 182 -7.14 -9.93 2.63
CA HIS A 182 -6.20 -11.02 2.88
C HIS A 182 -6.67 -12.34 2.25
N SER A 183 -7.93 -12.71 2.47
CA SER A 183 -8.45 -14.00 2.01
C SER A 183 -9.95 -14.02 1.82
N TYR A 184 -10.44 -15.02 1.06
CA TYR A 184 -11.86 -15.29 0.93
C TYR A 184 -12.11 -16.79 0.82
N LYS A 185 -13.27 -17.23 1.30
CA LYS A 185 -13.71 -18.62 1.29
C LYS A 185 -15.19 -18.72 0.94
N GLY A 186 -15.47 -19.41 -0.16
CA GLY A 186 -16.84 -19.66 -0.60
C GLY A 186 -17.26 -21.12 -0.41
N MET A 187 -18.51 -21.32 -0.03
CA MET A 187 -19.11 -22.63 0.21
C MET A 187 -20.49 -22.70 -0.42
N ILE A 188 -20.86 -23.89 -0.91
CA ILE A 188 -22.20 -24.20 -1.40
C ILE A 188 -22.63 -25.50 -0.73
N ASP A 189 -23.77 -25.47 -0.03
CA ASP A 189 -24.29 -26.54 0.83
C ASP A 189 -23.24 -27.07 1.81
N GLY A 190 -22.48 -26.17 2.43
CA GLY A 190 -21.40 -26.49 3.37
C GLY A 190 -20.14 -27.08 2.74
N LYS A 191 -20.08 -27.21 1.41
CA LYS A 191 -18.89 -27.71 0.70
C LYS A 191 -18.12 -26.56 0.08
N TYR A 192 -16.80 -26.56 0.29
CA TYR A 192 -15.91 -25.58 -0.33
C TYR A 192 -16.01 -25.62 -1.86
N VAL A 193 -16.07 -24.43 -2.46
CA VAL A 193 -16.00 -24.26 -3.91
C VAL A 193 -15.00 -23.15 -4.28
N PRO A 194 -14.24 -23.31 -5.37
CA PRO A 194 -13.21 -22.35 -5.76
C PRO A 194 -13.85 -21.14 -6.46
N PHE A 195 -14.22 -20.12 -5.70
CA PHE A 195 -14.50 -18.80 -6.27
C PHE A 195 -13.22 -18.19 -6.83
N SER A 196 -13.35 -17.27 -7.79
CA SER A 196 -12.26 -16.52 -8.39
C SER A 196 -12.44 -15.02 -8.11
N TRP A 197 -11.35 -14.32 -7.82
CA TRP A 197 -11.35 -12.88 -7.58
C TRP A 197 -11.07 -12.12 -8.88
N GLU A 198 -12.01 -11.27 -9.30
CA GLU A 198 -11.86 -10.32 -10.40
C GLU A 198 -11.40 -8.97 -9.85
N ILE A 199 -10.08 -8.75 -9.85
CA ILE A 199 -9.43 -7.60 -9.18
C ILE A 199 -9.94 -6.26 -9.72
N THR A 200 -10.17 -6.14 -11.02
CA THR A 200 -10.56 -4.86 -11.63
C THR A 200 -11.97 -4.41 -11.27
N THR A 201 -12.85 -5.34 -10.88
CA THR A 201 -14.25 -5.05 -10.54
C THR A 201 -14.56 -5.27 -9.07
N ASN A 202 -13.56 -5.70 -8.27
CA ASN A 202 -13.70 -6.14 -6.89
C ASN A 202 -14.85 -7.15 -6.71
N ARG A 203 -14.89 -8.16 -7.59
CA ARG A 203 -15.91 -9.21 -7.55
C ARG A 203 -15.31 -10.57 -7.22
N ILE A 204 -16.01 -11.32 -6.39
CA ILE A 204 -15.77 -12.74 -6.17
C ILE A 204 -16.82 -13.52 -6.97
N VAL A 205 -16.37 -14.33 -7.91
CA VAL A 205 -17.22 -14.99 -8.91
C VAL A 205 -17.03 -16.50 -8.87
N TYR A 206 -18.13 -17.24 -8.85
CA TYR A 206 -18.12 -18.67 -9.10
C TYR A 206 -19.01 -19.00 -10.29
N LYS A 207 -18.40 -19.61 -11.32
CA LYS A 207 -19.12 -20.12 -12.49
C LYS A 207 -19.69 -21.49 -12.17
N ILE A 208 -21.00 -21.65 -12.32
CA ILE A 208 -21.71 -22.89 -12.04
C ILE A 208 -21.34 -23.93 -13.10
N GLY A 209 -20.41 -24.82 -12.74
CA GLY A 209 -20.04 -25.96 -13.57
C GLY A 209 -21.17 -27.00 -13.66
N SER A 210 -21.30 -27.67 -14.80
CA SER A 210 -22.39 -28.60 -15.10
C SER A 210 -22.49 -29.84 -14.20
N HIS A 211 -21.43 -30.21 -13.49
CA HIS A 211 -21.34 -31.52 -12.81
C HIS A 211 -21.44 -31.47 -11.28
N LYS A 212 -21.43 -30.29 -10.64
CA LYS A 212 -21.30 -30.20 -9.16
C LYS A 212 -22.50 -29.58 -8.43
N ILE A 213 -23.39 -28.90 -9.14
CA ILE A 213 -24.55 -28.21 -8.54
C ILE A 213 -25.82 -28.65 -9.25
N LYS A 214 -26.83 -29.07 -8.50
CA LYS A 214 -28.11 -29.51 -9.04
C LYS A 214 -28.94 -28.27 -9.41
N LYS A 215 -29.44 -28.24 -10.64
CA LYS A 215 -30.31 -27.14 -11.07
C LYS A 215 -31.75 -27.39 -10.60
N GLY A 216 -32.47 -26.31 -10.34
CA GLY A 216 -33.88 -26.30 -9.96
C GLY A 216 -34.16 -26.54 -8.48
N ILE A 217 -33.14 -26.66 -7.62
CA ILE A 217 -33.30 -26.84 -6.17
C ILE A 217 -32.65 -25.70 -5.37
N PRO A 218 -33.13 -25.41 -4.16
CA PRO A 218 -32.48 -24.45 -3.26
C PRO A 218 -31.09 -24.93 -2.84
N HIS A 219 -30.15 -23.99 -2.82
CA HIS A 219 -28.78 -24.17 -2.35
C HIS A 219 -28.44 -23.08 -1.33
N VAL A 220 -27.66 -23.43 -0.31
CA VAL A 220 -27.12 -22.47 0.66
C VAL A 220 -25.74 -22.04 0.18
N ILE A 221 -25.59 -20.76 -0.12
CA ILE A 221 -24.32 -20.17 -0.58
C ILE A 221 -23.79 -19.28 0.53
N GLU A 222 -22.55 -19.52 0.92
CA GLU A 222 -21.86 -18.76 1.96
C GLU A 222 -20.56 -18.21 1.39
N LEU A 223 -20.27 -16.96 1.73
CA LEU A 223 -18.99 -16.33 1.43
C LEU A 223 -18.48 -15.63 2.68
N VAL A 224 -17.24 -15.94 3.02
CA VAL A 224 -16.49 -15.30 4.09
C VAL A 224 -15.31 -14.58 3.46
N VAL A 225 -15.08 -13.32 3.85
CA VAL A 225 -13.96 -12.50 3.40
C VAL A 225 -13.26 -11.95 4.63
N THR A 226 -11.93 -12.00 4.63
CA THR A 226 -11.09 -11.53 5.72
C THR A 226 -10.11 -10.50 5.19
N ASP A 227 -9.99 -9.36 5.87
CA ASP A 227 -8.99 -8.33 5.55
C ASP A 227 -7.62 -8.62 6.20
N GLU A 228 -6.63 -7.76 5.93
CA GLU A 228 -5.28 -7.86 6.50
C GLU A 228 -5.22 -7.63 8.03
N CYS A 229 -6.27 -7.05 8.63
CA CYS A 229 -6.40 -6.84 10.07
C CYS A 229 -7.26 -7.94 10.74
N GLU A 230 -7.55 -9.04 10.06
CA GLU A 230 -8.38 -10.15 10.55
C GLU A 230 -9.83 -9.76 10.87
N ASN A 231 -10.38 -8.70 10.28
CA ASN A 231 -11.82 -8.46 10.32
C ASN A 231 -12.52 -9.35 9.30
N GLU A 232 -13.63 -9.95 9.71
CA GLU A 232 -14.32 -10.97 8.92
C GLU A 232 -15.73 -10.53 8.50
N GLY A 233 -15.92 -10.38 7.20
CA GLY A 233 -17.23 -10.21 6.58
C GLY A 233 -17.84 -11.56 6.22
N LYS A 234 -19.15 -11.75 6.47
CA LYS A 234 -19.87 -12.96 6.10
C LYS A 234 -21.20 -12.64 5.42
N VAL A 235 -21.54 -13.41 4.40
CA VAL A 235 -22.87 -13.43 3.80
C VAL A 235 -23.32 -14.88 3.59
N SER A 236 -24.59 -15.16 3.88
CA SER A 236 -25.23 -16.44 3.66
C SER A 236 -26.58 -16.22 2.99
N LEU A 237 -26.83 -16.91 1.89
CA LEU A 237 -28.05 -16.79 1.09
C LEU A 237 -28.56 -18.17 0.69
N THR A 238 -29.87 -18.35 0.74
CA THR A 238 -30.51 -19.54 0.16
C THR A 238 -31.15 -19.15 -1.18
N ILE A 239 -30.74 -19.79 -2.27
CA ILE A 239 -31.25 -19.50 -3.62
C ILE A 239 -31.41 -20.75 -4.46
N THR A 240 -32.43 -20.77 -5.30
CA THR A 240 -32.65 -21.83 -6.29
C THR A 240 -31.82 -21.58 -7.54
N LEU A 241 -30.79 -22.41 -7.76
CA LEU A 241 -29.86 -22.32 -8.91
C LEU A 241 -30.31 -23.12 -10.12
#